data_AF-A0A5B0VUZ3-F1
#
_entry.id   AF-A0A5B0VUZ3-F1
#
_cell.length_a   1.000
_cell.length_b   1.000
_cell.length_c   1.000
_cell.angle_alpha   90.00
_cell.angle_beta   90.00
_cell.angle_gamma   90.00
#
_symmetry.space_group_name_H-M   'P 1'
#
loop_
_entity.id
_entity.type
_entity.pdbx_description
1 polymer ?
#
loop_
_entity_poly.entity_id
_entity_poly.type
_entity_poly.pdbx_seq_one_letter_code
_entity_poly.pdbx_strand_id
1 'polypeptide(L)'
;MKKVPLLGCVFLVACSVALGACSTNTTPTASSNVSQSKLNYNIVADKKFEKTEQREIRVTTKETNFEGITQEIQSKFADQKLDSLHLYIHAPSDKDSFGVLKAHSYIAYTQKGAVQVGLTKKESYKIEEQTDDNADTTVDKKDDQTSKEWQDSFKEIALSQAGTYVELTEKNGTLSTDRIEEYSKVVLQQANKIVDNSLKKQLTGLSDLIKGDKLEEVKSLLEKLK
;
A
#
# COMPACT_ATOMS: atom_id res chain seq x y z
N MET A 1 -27.50 -5.17 -70.90
CA MET A 1 -28.11 -6.49 -70.62
C MET A 1 -27.01 -7.47 -70.25
N LYS A 2 -27.15 -8.17 -69.11
CA LYS A 2 -26.69 -9.57 -68.80
C LYS A 2 -25.19 -9.89 -69.05
N LYS A 3 -24.38 -10.49 -68.18
CA LYS A 3 -24.53 -11.25 -66.93
C LYS A 3 -23.11 -11.43 -66.33
N VAL A 4 -23.04 -11.54 -65.01
CA VAL A 4 -21.88 -12.01 -64.21
C VAL A 4 -21.80 -13.55 -64.24
N PRO A 5 -20.60 -14.15 -64.10
CA PRO A 5 -20.34 -15.06 -62.96
C PRO A 5 -18.93 -14.80 -62.37
N LEU A 6 -18.72 -14.63 -61.06
CA LEU A 6 -18.81 -15.57 -59.91
C LEU A 6 -17.90 -16.80 -60.02
N LEU A 7 -16.59 -16.59 -59.78
CA LEU A 7 -15.66 -17.54 -59.17
C LEU A 7 -15.08 -16.80 -57.94
N GLY A 8 -15.09 -17.29 -56.71
CA GLY A 8 -14.97 -18.68 -56.27
C GLY A 8 -13.57 -18.96 -55.73
N CYS A 9 -13.09 -18.14 -54.78
CA CYS A 9 -11.86 -18.45 -54.02
C CYS A 9 -12.23 -18.99 -52.63
N VAL A 10 -12.29 -20.32 -52.54
CA VAL A 10 -12.29 -21.07 -51.28
C VAL A 10 -10.83 -21.16 -50.83
N PHE A 11 -10.48 -20.41 -49.78
CA PHE A 11 -9.22 -20.66 -49.06
C PHE A 11 -9.43 -21.89 -48.17
N LEU A 12 -8.78 -22.99 -48.55
CA LEU A 12 -8.58 -24.18 -47.72
C LEU A 12 -7.68 -23.79 -46.54
N VAL A 13 -8.28 -23.71 -45.35
CA VAL A 13 -7.54 -23.72 -44.08
C VAL A 13 -7.21 -25.18 -43.78
N ALA A 14 -5.98 -25.59 -44.08
CA ALA A 14 -5.45 -26.85 -43.61
C ALA A 14 -4.92 -26.67 -42.18
N CYS A 15 -5.60 -27.29 -41.21
CA CYS A 15 -5.04 -27.57 -39.90
C CYS A 15 -3.75 -28.37 -40.05
N SER A 16 -2.68 -27.94 -39.38
CA SER A 16 -1.58 -28.80 -39.00
C SER A 16 -1.28 -28.55 -37.53
N VAL A 17 -1.73 -29.50 -36.72
CA VAL A 17 -1.44 -29.64 -35.31
C VAL A 17 -0.15 -30.46 -35.20
N ALA A 18 0.90 -29.89 -34.61
CA ALA A 18 2.03 -30.59 -34.00
C ALA A 18 2.68 -29.57 -33.03
N LEU A 19 2.33 -29.56 -31.74
CA LEU A 19 2.88 -30.40 -30.66
C LEU A 19 4.40 -30.56 -30.73
N GLY A 20 5.09 -29.88 -29.80
CA GLY A 20 6.41 -30.27 -29.33
C GLY A 20 7.45 -29.16 -29.30
N ALA A 21 7.54 -28.43 -28.18
CA ALA A 21 8.77 -28.17 -27.42
C ALA A 21 8.53 -27.04 -26.41
N CYS A 22 8.37 -27.42 -25.15
CA CYS A 22 8.40 -26.53 -24.00
C CYS A 22 9.80 -25.89 -23.91
N SER A 23 9.93 -24.63 -24.32
CA SER A 23 11.05 -23.80 -23.88
C SER A 23 10.65 -23.15 -22.56
N THR A 24 11.34 -23.59 -21.51
CA THR A 24 11.27 -23.08 -20.15
C THR A 24 11.56 -21.59 -20.12
N ASN A 25 10.52 -20.77 -20.02
CA ASN A 25 10.68 -19.40 -19.55
C ASN A 25 10.88 -19.47 -18.03
N THR A 26 12.13 -19.26 -17.64
CA THR A 26 12.56 -19.06 -16.26
C THR A 26 11.82 -17.86 -15.69
N THR A 27 10.73 -18.14 -14.98
CA THR A 27 10.17 -17.25 -13.97
C THR A 27 11.29 -16.90 -12.99
N PRO A 28 11.44 -15.63 -12.55
CA PRO A 28 12.25 -15.35 -11.38
C PRO A 28 11.55 -16.00 -10.20
N THR A 29 12.02 -17.18 -9.81
CA THR A 29 11.68 -17.80 -8.54
C THR A 29 12.24 -16.89 -7.46
N ALA A 30 11.38 -16.06 -6.85
CA ALA A 30 11.63 -15.60 -5.50
C ALA A 30 11.68 -16.88 -4.64
N SER A 31 12.89 -17.36 -4.39
CA SER A 31 13.16 -18.52 -3.56
C SER A 31 12.81 -18.15 -2.11
N SER A 32 11.53 -18.28 -1.75
CA SER A 32 11.11 -18.32 -0.35
C SER A 32 11.33 -19.75 0.15
N ASN A 33 12.59 -20.07 0.43
CA ASN A 33 12.93 -21.22 1.27
C ASN A 33 12.89 -20.75 2.72
N VAL A 34 11.71 -20.36 3.19
CA VAL A 34 11.40 -20.40 4.61
C VAL A 34 10.79 -21.78 4.84
N SER A 35 11.50 -22.63 5.56
CA SER A 35 11.01 -23.93 6.01
C SER A 35 9.66 -23.73 6.69
N GLN A 36 8.57 -24.11 6.02
CA GLN A 36 7.20 -23.92 6.51
C GLN A 36 6.96 -24.87 7.70
N SER A 37 7.39 -24.45 8.90
CA SER A 37 6.56 -24.76 10.06
C SER A 37 5.19 -24.15 9.77
N LYS A 38 4.14 -24.96 9.93
CA LYS A 38 2.77 -24.50 9.69
C LYS A 38 2.48 -23.37 10.67
N LEU A 39 2.52 -22.12 10.20
CA LEU A 39 2.24 -20.95 11.02
C LEU A 39 0.80 -21.06 11.53
N ASN A 40 0.62 -20.86 12.84
CA ASN A 40 -0.68 -21.01 13.46
C ASN A 40 -1.21 -19.64 13.90
N TYR A 41 -2.13 -19.08 13.13
CA TYR A 41 -2.81 -17.83 13.46
C TYR A 41 -4.29 -17.91 13.04
N ASN A 42 -5.13 -17.09 13.67
CA ASN A 42 -6.54 -16.95 13.32
C ASN A 42 -6.81 -15.52 12.86
N ILE A 43 -7.50 -15.33 11.73
CA ILE A 43 -8.03 -14.02 11.35
C ILE A 43 -9.26 -13.75 12.22
N VAL A 44 -9.19 -12.71 13.03
CA VAL A 44 -10.25 -12.31 13.99
C VAL A 44 -11.02 -11.07 13.55
N ALA A 45 -10.46 -10.29 12.61
CA ALA A 45 -11.19 -9.23 11.94
C ALA A 45 -10.68 -9.04 10.50
N ASP A 46 -11.61 -8.69 9.62
CA ASP A 46 -11.33 -8.38 8.22
C ASP A 46 -12.28 -7.27 7.76
N LYS A 47 -11.73 -6.08 7.50
CA LYS A 47 -12.51 -4.89 7.16
C LYS A 47 -11.94 -4.20 5.92
N LYS A 48 -12.77 -4.03 4.89
CA LYS A 48 -12.44 -3.18 3.73
C LYS A 48 -12.76 -1.72 4.06
N PHE A 49 -11.92 -0.79 3.62
CA PHE A 49 -12.20 0.64 3.69
C PHE A 49 -13.21 1.03 2.60
N GLU A 50 -14.24 1.82 2.93
CA GLU A 50 -15.37 2.09 2.02
C GLU A 50 -15.00 2.85 0.74
N LYS A 51 -13.92 3.64 0.78
CA LYS A 51 -13.56 4.60 -0.28
C LYS A 51 -12.19 4.36 -0.89
N THR A 52 -11.53 3.26 -0.53
CA THR A 52 -10.20 2.92 -1.00
C THR A 52 -10.11 1.41 -1.24
N GLU A 53 -9.16 0.99 -2.07
CA GLU A 53 -8.84 -0.43 -2.20
C GLU A 53 -7.88 -0.87 -1.08
N GLN A 54 -8.17 -0.47 0.15
CA GLN A 54 -7.40 -0.86 1.33
C GLN A 54 -8.18 -1.84 2.20
N ARG A 55 -7.44 -2.65 2.96
CA ARG A 55 -8.02 -3.60 3.92
C ARG A 55 -7.28 -3.59 5.24
N GLU A 56 -8.02 -3.71 6.34
CA GLU A 56 -7.50 -3.97 7.67
C GLU A 56 -7.77 -5.43 8.02
N ILE A 57 -6.72 -6.17 8.33
CA ILE A 57 -6.78 -7.54 8.83
C ILE A 57 -6.22 -7.56 10.24
N ARG A 58 -6.94 -8.23 11.15
CA ARG A 58 -6.43 -8.53 12.49
C ARG A 58 -6.29 -10.03 12.63
N VAL A 59 -5.15 -10.47 13.13
CA VAL A 59 -4.89 -11.86 13.44
C VAL A 59 -4.49 -12.04 14.89
N THR A 60 -4.81 -13.20 15.44
CA THR A 60 -4.36 -13.62 16.78
C THR A 60 -3.50 -14.87 16.65
N THR A 61 -2.33 -14.88 17.29
CA THR A 61 -1.34 -15.96 17.19
C THR A 61 -0.49 -16.08 18.46
N LYS A 62 -0.04 -17.30 18.78
CA LYS A 62 1.01 -17.52 19.80
C LYS A 62 2.42 -17.55 19.19
N GLU A 63 2.52 -17.49 17.86
CA GLU A 63 3.78 -17.49 17.12
C GLU A 63 4.48 -16.14 17.23
N THR A 64 5.81 -16.16 17.10
CA THR A 64 6.65 -14.95 17.04
C THR A 64 7.21 -14.68 15.65
N ASN A 65 6.99 -15.57 14.68
CA ASN A 65 7.42 -15.38 13.29
C ASN A 65 6.46 -14.43 12.54
N PHE A 66 6.51 -13.15 12.90
CA PHE A 66 5.65 -12.11 12.32
C PHE A 66 5.92 -11.89 10.83
N GLU A 67 7.17 -12.05 10.40
CA GLU A 67 7.53 -11.97 8.98
C GLU A 67 6.86 -13.07 8.15
N GLY A 68 6.92 -14.32 8.62
CA GLY A 68 6.24 -15.43 7.96
C GLY A 68 4.72 -15.22 7.87
N ILE A 69 4.10 -14.74 8.96
CA ILE A 69 2.65 -14.46 8.98
C ILE A 69 2.31 -13.33 7.99
N THR A 70 3.14 -12.29 7.94
CA THR A 70 2.97 -11.15 7.01
C THR A 70 3.04 -11.61 5.56
N GLN A 71 4.02 -12.44 5.20
CA GLN A 71 4.16 -12.99 3.85
C GLN A 71 3.00 -13.92 3.48
N GLU A 72 2.52 -14.74 4.42
CA GLU A 72 1.38 -15.62 4.18
C GLU A 72 0.09 -14.84 3.96
N ILE A 73 -0.17 -13.81 4.78
CA ILE A 73 -1.31 -12.90 4.61
C ILE A 73 -1.18 -12.12 3.31
N GLN A 74 -0.02 -11.54 2.99
CA GLN A 74 0.20 -10.85 1.72
C GLN A 74 -0.15 -11.76 0.54
N SER A 75 0.34 -13.00 0.54
CA SER A 75 0.06 -13.97 -0.52
C SER A 75 -1.43 -14.32 -0.59
N LYS A 76 -2.09 -14.50 0.55
CA LYS A 76 -3.52 -14.84 0.64
C LYS A 76 -4.45 -13.76 0.07
N PHE A 77 -4.04 -12.50 0.12
CA PHE A 77 -4.85 -11.36 -0.32
C PHE A 77 -4.40 -10.74 -1.66
N ALA A 78 -3.34 -11.25 -2.28
CA ALA A 78 -2.78 -10.72 -3.54
C ALA A 78 -3.81 -10.64 -4.69
N ASP A 79 -4.67 -11.64 -4.83
CA ASP A 79 -5.65 -11.72 -5.93
C ASP A 79 -6.88 -10.80 -5.73
N GLN A 80 -6.98 -10.09 -4.59
CA GLN A 80 -8.16 -9.27 -4.27
C GLN A 80 -8.12 -7.85 -4.88
N LYS A 81 -7.13 -7.55 -5.73
CA LYS A 81 -6.96 -6.23 -6.39
C LYS A 81 -6.90 -5.06 -5.40
N LEU A 82 -6.32 -5.30 -4.23
CA LEU A 82 -6.10 -4.27 -3.22
C LEU A 82 -4.96 -3.36 -3.65
N ASP A 83 -5.00 -2.10 -3.23
CA ASP A 83 -3.85 -1.20 -3.24
C ASP A 83 -2.92 -1.57 -2.08
N SER A 84 -3.43 -1.64 -0.85
CA SER A 84 -2.64 -1.95 0.35
C SER A 84 -3.44 -2.68 1.44
N LEU A 85 -2.72 -3.19 2.45
CA LEU A 85 -3.28 -3.89 3.59
C LEU A 85 -2.54 -3.49 4.88
N HIS A 86 -3.31 -3.22 5.93
CA HIS A 86 -2.81 -3.09 7.31
C HIS A 86 -3.07 -4.40 8.05
N LEU A 87 -2.01 -5.07 8.51
CA LEU A 87 -2.10 -6.31 9.26
C LEU A 87 -1.69 -6.07 10.71
N TYR A 88 -2.63 -6.27 11.64
CA TYR A 88 -2.38 -6.24 13.07
C TYR A 88 -2.26 -7.66 13.62
N ILE A 89 -1.13 -7.97 14.23
CA ILE A 89 -0.82 -9.29 14.79
C ILE A 89 -0.88 -9.19 16.32
N HIS A 90 -1.79 -9.95 16.92
CA HIS A 90 -2.05 -9.95 18.34
C HIS A 90 -1.64 -11.27 19.00
N ALA A 91 -1.11 -11.22 20.22
CA ALA A 91 -1.03 -12.36 21.11
C ALA A 91 -2.38 -12.57 21.83
N PRO A 92 -2.89 -13.80 21.98
CA PRO A 92 -4.13 -14.07 22.69
C PRO A 92 -4.13 -13.44 24.10
N SER A 93 -5.26 -12.84 24.48
CA SER A 93 -5.48 -12.30 25.83
C SER A 93 -6.95 -12.43 26.19
N ASP A 94 -7.23 -12.75 27.45
CA ASP A 94 -8.61 -12.82 27.96
C ASP A 94 -9.21 -11.43 28.23
N LYS A 95 -8.39 -10.36 28.12
CA LYS A 95 -8.79 -8.97 28.46
C LYS A 95 -9.24 -8.13 27.26
N ASP A 96 -8.89 -8.52 26.03
CA ASP A 96 -9.18 -7.78 24.80
C ASP A 96 -9.78 -8.72 23.75
N SER A 97 -10.82 -8.27 23.05
CA SER A 97 -11.47 -8.98 21.94
C SER A 97 -10.52 -9.46 20.83
N PHE A 98 -9.37 -8.82 20.62
CA PHE A 98 -8.39 -9.22 19.61
C PHE A 98 -7.08 -9.77 20.20
N GLY A 99 -6.77 -9.43 21.45
CA GLY A 99 -5.53 -9.76 22.13
C GLY A 99 -4.53 -8.61 22.21
N VAL A 100 -3.36 -8.84 22.80
CA VAL A 100 -2.29 -7.83 22.95
C VAL A 100 -1.60 -7.64 21.60
N LEU A 101 -1.59 -6.41 21.07
CA LEU A 101 -0.87 -6.11 19.83
C LEU A 101 0.63 -6.39 19.98
N LYS A 102 1.19 -7.17 19.07
CA LYS A 102 2.62 -7.53 19.03
C LYS A 102 3.33 -7.02 17.79
N ALA A 103 2.64 -6.92 16.66
CA ALA A 103 3.21 -6.32 15.46
C ALA A 103 2.13 -5.65 14.60
N HIS A 104 2.52 -4.60 13.88
CA HIS A 104 1.73 -4.00 12.82
C HIS A 104 2.54 -4.05 11.53
N SER A 105 1.99 -4.70 10.52
CA SER A 105 2.59 -4.78 9.19
C SER A 105 1.83 -3.94 8.18
N TYR A 106 2.59 -3.22 7.37
CA TYR A 106 2.13 -2.40 6.26
C TYR A 106 2.46 -3.15 4.99
N ILE A 107 1.46 -3.47 4.17
CA ILE A 107 1.64 -4.29 2.97
C ILE A 107 1.12 -3.50 1.77
N ALA A 108 1.92 -3.41 0.72
CA ALA A 108 1.55 -2.76 -0.53
C ALA A 108 1.54 -3.76 -1.68
N TYR A 109 0.46 -3.78 -2.46
CA TYR A 109 0.37 -4.56 -3.70
C TYR A 109 0.63 -3.67 -4.91
N THR A 110 0.14 -2.42 -4.88
CA THR A 110 0.33 -1.45 -5.96
C THR A 110 1.29 -0.33 -5.53
N GLN A 111 1.80 0.45 -6.49
CA GLN A 111 2.59 1.65 -6.17
C GLN A 111 1.74 2.69 -5.41
N LYS A 112 0.44 2.74 -5.73
CA LYS A 112 -0.55 3.55 -5.01
C LYS A 112 -0.65 3.11 -3.55
N GLY A 113 -0.76 1.81 -3.32
CA GLY A 113 -0.78 1.25 -1.98
C GLY A 113 0.49 1.50 -1.20
N ALA A 114 1.65 1.38 -1.85
CA ALA A 114 2.96 1.68 -1.24
C ALA A 114 2.96 3.07 -0.64
N VAL A 115 2.54 4.04 -1.43
CA VAL A 115 2.40 5.44 -1.03
C VAL A 115 1.40 5.61 0.12
N GLN A 116 0.25 4.94 0.07
CA GLN A 116 -0.77 5.00 1.14
C GLN A 116 -0.28 4.46 2.49
N VAL A 117 0.64 3.49 2.48
CA VAL A 117 1.18 2.85 3.69
C VAL A 117 2.62 3.25 4.02
N GLY A 118 3.16 4.29 3.37
CA GLY A 118 4.50 4.82 3.65
C GLY A 118 5.65 3.93 3.18
N LEU A 119 5.43 3.11 2.15
CA LEU A 119 6.43 2.27 1.49
C LEU A 119 6.85 2.87 0.15
N THR A 120 8.07 2.57 -0.28
CA THR A 120 8.64 3.14 -1.51
C THR A 120 8.35 2.31 -2.77
N LYS A 121 7.95 1.05 -2.61
CA LYS A 121 7.79 0.09 -3.73
C LYS A 121 6.48 -0.70 -3.63
N LYS A 122 5.89 -1.03 -4.77
CA LYS A 122 4.84 -2.05 -4.86
C LYS A 122 5.35 -3.43 -4.42
N GLU A 123 4.42 -4.30 -4.06
CA GLU A 123 4.70 -5.68 -3.60
C GLU A 123 5.73 -5.72 -2.45
N SER A 124 5.69 -4.73 -1.57
CA SER A 124 6.61 -4.63 -0.44
C SER A 124 5.85 -4.55 0.88
N TYR A 125 6.56 -4.84 1.97
CA TYR A 125 6.02 -4.69 3.31
C TYR A 125 7.05 -4.15 4.29
N LYS A 126 6.55 -3.60 5.39
CA LYS A 126 7.33 -3.23 6.59
C LYS A 126 6.60 -3.78 7.81
N ILE A 127 7.36 -4.27 8.79
CA ILE A 127 6.83 -4.79 10.05
C ILE A 127 7.36 -3.91 11.18
N GLU A 128 6.45 -3.44 12.03
CA GLU A 128 6.76 -2.70 13.25
C GLU A 128 6.39 -3.58 14.44
N GLU A 129 7.38 -4.09 15.16
CA GLU A 129 7.19 -4.92 16.35
C GLU A 129 7.02 -4.04 17.60
N GLN A 130 6.15 -4.48 18.51
CA GLN A 130 5.96 -3.88 19.82
C GLN A 130 6.93 -4.54 20.81
N THR A 131 7.93 -3.80 21.28
CA THR A 131 8.85 -4.28 22.32
C THR A 131 8.17 -4.34 23.69
N ASP A 132 8.39 -5.43 24.43
CA ASP A 132 7.72 -5.78 25.70
C ASP A 132 8.04 -4.87 26.92
N ASP A 133 8.65 -3.69 26.72
CA ASP A 133 8.98 -2.74 27.79
C ASP A 133 7.78 -1.97 28.38
N ASN A 134 6.57 -2.53 28.33
CA ASN A 134 5.45 -2.04 29.13
C ASN A 134 4.53 -3.17 29.58
N ALA A 135 4.90 -3.77 30.71
CA ALA A 135 3.92 -4.30 31.65
C ALA A 135 3.02 -3.14 32.11
N ASP A 136 1.74 -3.25 31.75
CA ASP A 136 0.59 -2.66 32.43
C ASP A 136 0.75 -1.22 32.95
N THR A 137 0.72 -0.27 32.00
CA THR A 137 -0.15 0.90 32.13
C THR A 137 -0.70 1.24 30.75
N THR A 138 -1.67 0.48 30.27
CA THR A 138 -2.78 1.12 29.55
C THR A 138 -3.59 1.90 30.58
N VAL A 139 -2.98 2.97 31.11
CA VAL A 139 -3.73 4.21 31.23
C VAL A 139 -4.17 4.47 29.81
N ASP A 140 -5.45 4.73 29.59
CA ASP A 140 -5.92 5.51 28.45
C ASP A 140 -5.08 6.80 28.40
N LYS A 141 -3.86 6.74 27.87
CA LYS A 141 -3.21 7.89 27.28
C LYS A 141 -4.07 8.11 26.05
N LYS A 142 -5.12 8.91 26.22
CA LYS A 142 -5.83 9.60 25.14
C LYS A 142 -4.85 9.71 23.99
N ASP A 143 -5.17 9.03 22.90
CA ASP A 143 -4.44 8.96 21.63
C ASP A 143 -3.71 10.28 21.34
N ASP A 144 -2.53 10.47 21.96
CA ASP A 144 -1.93 11.80 22.06
C ASP A 144 -1.06 11.99 20.84
N GLN A 145 -1.77 12.11 19.72
CA GLN A 145 -1.21 12.40 18.41
C GLN A 145 -0.47 13.74 18.38
N THR A 146 -0.40 14.47 19.51
CA THR A 146 0.41 15.68 19.67
C THR A 146 1.87 15.40 20.04
N SER A 147 2.24 14.15 20.36
CA SER A 147 3.63 13.79 20.64
C SER A 147 4.53 14.10 19.44
N LYS A 148 5.80 14.43 19.72
CA LYS A 148 6.76 14.79 18.66
C LYS A 148 6.91 13.69 17.60
N GLU A 149 6.97 12.43 18.03
CA GLU A 149 7.10 11.27 17.13
C GLU A 149 5.90 11.16 16.17
N TRP A 150 4.68 11.34 16.69
CA TRP A 150 3.47 11.36 15.86
C TRP A 150 3.45 12.53 14.88
N GLN A 151 3.79 13.72 15.36
CA GLN A 151 3.84 14.94 14.53
C GLN A 151 4.90 14.83 13.43
N ASP A 152 6.07 14.27 13.73
CA ASP A 152 7.14 14.01 12.76
C ASP A 152 6.68 12.97 11.72
N SER A 153 6.00 11.90 12.13
CA SER A 153 5.47 10.88 11.22
C SER A 153 4.43 11.46 10.25
N PHE A 154 3.48 12.27 10.72
CA PHE A 154 2.51 12.94 9.85
C PHE A 154 3.19 13.87 8.84
N LYS A 155 4.22 14.61 9.28
CA LYS A 155 5.03 15.44 8.39
C LYS A 155 5.72 14.58 7.33
N GLU A 156 6.41 13.51 7.73
CA GLU A 156 7.15 12.64 6.82
C GLU A 156 6.25 12.03 5.74
N ILE A 157 5.08 11.51 6.12
CA ILE A 157 4.09 10.96 5.18
C ILE A 157 3.64 12.04 4.17
N ALA A 158 3.35 13.25 4.64
CA ALA A 158 2.95 14.35 3.77
C ALA A 158 4.06 14.72 2.76
N LEU A 159 5.31 14.79 3.21
CA LEU A 159 6.45 15.11 2.34
C LEU A 159 6.76 13.98 1.35
N SER A 160 6.66 12.72 1.78
CA SER A 160 6.85 11.55 0.92
C SER A 160 5.80 11.48 -0.20
N GLN A 161 4.54 11.75 0.13
CA GLN A 161 3.45 11.84 -0.85
C GLN A 161 3.71 12.93 -1.89
N ALA A 162 4.10 14.13 -1.44
CA ALA A 162 4.42 15.24 -2.31
C ALA A 162 5.65 14.96 -3.19
N GLY A 163 6.69 14.31 -2.64
CA GLY A 163 7.85 13.85 -3.38
C GLY A 163 7.50 12.85 -4.48
N THR A 164 6.60 11.91 -4.19
CA THR A 164 6.11 10.95 -5.20
C THR A 164 5.37 11.65 -6.34
N TYR A 165 4.53 12.65 -6.03
CA TYR A 165 3.89 13.48 -7.05
C TYR A 165 4.93 14.16 -7.96
N VAL A 166 5.99 14.74 -7.37
CA VAL A 166 7.08 15.38 -8.14
C VAL A 166 7.75 14.37 -9.07
N GLU A 167 8.22 13.23 -8.53
CA GLU A 167 8.93 12.20 -9.30
C GLU A 167 8.10 11.72 -10.50
N LEU A 168 6.82 11.40 -10.27
CA LEU A 168 5.97 10.88 -11.34
C LEU A 168 5.60 11.94 -12.36
N THR A 169 5.43 13.19 -11.95
CA THR A 169 5.13 14.30 -12.86
C THR A 169 6.34 14.65 -13.72
N GLU A 170 7.54 14.64 -13.15
CA GLU A 170 8.78 14.83 -13.92
C GLU A 170 9.01 13.69 -14.93
N LYS A 171 8.67 12.45 -14.55
CA LYS A 171 8.87 11.28 -15.40
C LYS A 171 7.84 11.15 -16.51
N ASN A 172 6.57 11.43 -16.22
CA ASN A 172 5.44 11.10 -17.09
C ASN A 172 4.74 12.35 -17.67
N GLY A 173 5.14 13.56 -17.26
CA GLY A 173 4.39 14.78 -17.50
C GLY A 173 3.17 14.88 -16.57
N THR A 174 2.18 15.68 -16.96
CA THR A 174 0.95 15.88 -16.18
C THR A 174 0.26 14.55 -15.86
N LEU A 175 0.04 14.31 -14.57
CA LEU A 175 -0.68 13.13 -14.08
C LEU A 175 -2.18 13.28 -14.32
N SER A 176 -2.90 12.16 -14.33
CA SER A 176 -4.37 12.19 -14.36
C SER A 176 -4.94 12.94 -13.15
N THR A 177 -6.07 13.62 -13.32
CA THR A 177 -6.78 14.35 -12.26
C THR A 177 -7.02 13.51 -11.00
N ASP A 178 -7.41 12.24 -11.16
CA ASP A 178 -7.67 11.33 -10.05
C ASP A 178 -6.42 11.07 -9.20
N ARG A 179 -5.25 11.03 -9.86
CA ARG A 179 -3.96 10.85 -9.20
C ARG A 179 -3.56 12.12 -8.45
N ILE A 180 -3.70 13.27 -9.09
CA ILE A 180 -3.46 14.57 -8.46
C ILE A 180 -4.34 14.76 -7.22
N GLU A 181 -5.62 14.40 -7.31
CA GLU A 181 -6.55 14.46 -6.19
C GLU A 181 -6.16 13.50 -5.07
N GLU A 182 -5.71 12.28 -5.40
CA GLU A 182 -5.19 11.34 -4.40
C GLU A 182 -3.97 11.90 -3.65
N TYR A 183 -2.96 12.39 -4.37
CA TYR A 183 -1.74 12.93 -3.75
C TYR A 183 -2.07 14.12 -2.84
N SER A 184 -2.85 15.09 -3.34
CA SER A 184 -3.25 16.26 -2.53
C SER A 184 -4.06 15.85 -1.29
N LYS A 185 -5.01 14.93 -1.42
CA LYS A 185 -5.87 14.49 -0.32
C LYS A 185 -5.07 13.83 0.81
N VAL A 186 -4.09 12.98 0.50
CA VAL A 186 -3.25 12.36 1.54
C VAL A 186 -2.44 13.41 2.28
N VAL A 187 -1.83 14.36 1.56
CA VAL A 187 -1.10 15.49 2.19
C VAL A 187 -2.02 16.29 3.12
N LEU A 188 -3.24 16.63 2.67
CA LEU A 188 -4.22 17.36 3.48
C LEU A 188 -4.66 16.57 4.71
N GLN A 189 -4.86 15.26 4.58
CA GLN A 189 -5.24 14.39 5.69
C GLN A 189 -4.18 14.39 6.79
N GLN A 190 -2.89 14.33 6.45
CA GLN A 190 -1.83 14.39 7.46
C GLN A 190 -1.67 15.81 8.03
N ALA A 191 -1.77 16.85 7.18
CA ALA A 191 -1.73 18.24 7.63
C ALA A 191 -2.80 18.53 8.70
N ASN A 192 -4.00 17.95 8.57
CA ASN A 192 -5.07 18.16 9.54
C ASN A 192 -4.79 17.60 10.94
N LYS A 193 -3.89 16.62 11.05
CA LYS A 193 -3.45 16.01 12.32
C LYS A 193 -2.28 16.77 12.96
N ILE A 194 -1.65 17.70 12.24
CA ILE A 194 -0.57 18.52 12.77
C ILE A 194 -1.15 19.58 13.73
N VAL A 195 -0.54 19.71 14.90
CA VAL A 195 -0.91 20.68 15.95
C VAL A 195 -0.24 22.03 15.71
N ASP A 196 1.00 22.03 15.21
CA ASP A 196 1.70 23.26 14.86
C ASP A 196 0.99 23.96 13.69
N ASN A 197 0.35 25.10 13.98
CA ASN A 197 -0.47 25.81 13.00
C ASN A 197 0.33 26.31 11.79
N SER A 198 1.61 26.63 11.97
CA SER A 198 2.48 27.10 10.89
C SER A 198 2.75 25.97 9.89
N LEU A 199 3.24 24.83 10.37
CA LEU A 199 3.50 23.63 9.60
C LEU A 199 2.21 23.09 8.97
N LYS A 200 1.11 23.04 9.73
CA LYS A 200 -0.21 22.68 9.20
C LYS A 200 -0.59 23.54 8.00
N LYS A 201 -0.42 24.86 8.09
CA LYS A 201 -0.71 25.77 6.98
C LYS A 201 0.20 25.54 5.79
N GLN A 202 1.49 25.28 6.01
CA GLN A 202 2.45 24.98 4.95
C GLN A 202 2.11 23.66 4.24
N LEU A 203 1.79 22.59 4.97
CA LEU A 203 1.38 21.30 4.40
C LEU A 203 0.01 21.38 3.71
N THR A 204 -0.92 22.17 4.24
CA THR A 204 -2.20 22.46 3.55
C THR A 204 -1.93 23.17 2.22
N GLY A 205 -1.06 24.19 2.22
CA GLY A 205 -0.64 24.88 0.99
C GLY A 205 0.06 23.93 0.01
N LEU A 206 0.87 22.99 0.50
CA LEU A 206 1.49 21.95 -0.33
C LEU A 206 0.44 21.07 -1.02
N SER A 207 -0.60 20.64 -0.28
CA SER A 207 -1.75 19.94 -0.85
C SER A 207 -2.45 20.76 -1.95
N ASP A 208 -2.70 22.05 -1.70
CA ASP A 208 -3.39 22.93 -2.66
C ASP A 208 -2.57 23.12 -3.94
N LEU A 209 -1.24 23.24 -3.83
CA LEU A 209 -0.34 23.32 -4.97
C LEU A 209 -0.34 22.03 -5.79
N ILE A 210 -0.31 20.86 -5.13
CA ILE A 210 -0.46 19.56 -5.81
C ILE A 210 -1.80 19.51 -6.54
N LYS A 211 -2.90 19.85 -5.86
CA LYS A 211 -4.24 19.86 -6.44
C LYS A 211 -4.36 20.79 -7.66
N GLY A 212 -3.61 21.88 -7.67
CA GLY A 212 -3.50 22.82 -8.78
C GLY A 212 -2.49 22.45 -9.87
N ASP A 213 -1.89 21.25 -9.80
CA ASP A 213 -0.85 20.74 -10.72
C ASP A 213 0.36 21.69 -10.85
N LYS A 214 0.80 22.25 -9.71
CA LYS A 214 1.83 23.29 -9.66
C LYS A 214 3.22 22.75 -9.35
N LEU A 215 3.78 21.96 -10.27
CA LEU A 215 5.04 21.21 -10.05
C LEU A 215 6.18 22.03 -9.44
N GLU A 216 6.54 23.17 -10.03
CA GLU A 216 7.69 23.96 -9.59
C GLU A 216 7.46 24.63 -8.22
N GLU A 217 6.23 25.04 -7.93
CA GLU A 217 5.87 25.56 -6.61
C GLU A 217 5.86 24.45 -5.55
N VAL A 218 5.40 23.25 -5.89
CA VAL A 218 5.47 22.06 -5.02
C VAL A 218 6.93 21.75 -4.68
N LYS A 219 7.83 21.70 -5.68
CA LYS A 219 9.27 21.46 -5.47
C LYS A 219 9.89 22.51 -4.53
N SER A 220 9.61 23.78 -4.79
CA SER A 220 10.12 24.89 -3.98
C SER A 220 9.65 24.81 -2.53
N LEU A 221 8.39 24.48 -2.29
CA LEU A 221 7.86 24.34 -0.94
C LEU A 221 8.35 23.07 -0.24
N LEU A 222 8.46 21.96 -0.98
CA LEU A 222 8.97 20.69 -0.47
C LEU A 222 10.40 20.82 0.05
N GLU A 223 11.29 21.49 -0.69
CA GLU A 223 12.67 21.75 -0.25
C GLU A 223 12.76 22.62 1.01
N LYS A 224 11.81 23.55 1.22
CA LYS A 224 11.75 24.36 2.45
C LYS A 224 11.28 23.58 3.67
N LEU A 225 10.58 22.46 3.45
CA LEU A 225 9.94 21.67 4.49
C LEU A 225 10.77 20.47 4.94
N LYS A 226 11.75 20.04 4.13
CA LYS A 226 12.76 19.04 4.49
C LYS A 226 13.68 19.60 5.58
#